data_AF-A0A1F8LNN9-F1
#
_entry.id   AF-A0A1F8LNN9-F1
#
_cell.length_a   1.000
_cell.length_b   1.000
_cell.length_c   1.000
_cell.angle_alpha   90.00
_cell.angle_beta   90.00
_cell.angle_gamma   90.00
#
_symmetry.space_group_name_H-M   'P 1'
#
loop_
_entity.id
_entity.type
_entity.pdbx_description
1 polymer ?
#
loop_
_entity_poly.entity_id
_entity_poly.type
_entity_poly.pdbx_seq_one_letter_code
_entity_poly.pdbx_strand_id
1 'polypeptide(L)'
;LFDEEIQAWASGPVVRKLYDTHKGMFTIAEITEGDLNNLTSQQIETIDCVLGSYGDKSAQWLADLTHMEDPWNEARKDFGPGENCDNVITIASMAEYYSSLSSDGEPI
;
A
#
# COMPACT_ATOMS: atom_id res chain seq x y z
N LEU A 1 -2.91 -12.13 2.88
CA LEU A 1 -3.39 -11.30 4.00
C LEU A 1 -4.76 -10.73 3.67
N PHE A 2 -4.96 -10.26 2.44
CA PHE A 2 -6.22 -9.81 1.86
C PHE A 2 -6.19 -10.08 0.35
N ASP A 3 -7.36 -10.10 -0.30
CA ASP A 3 -7.50 -10.41 -1.74
C ASP A 3 -7.98 -9.21 -2.56
N GLU A 4 -8.30 -8.10 -1.88
CA GLU A 4 -8.76 -6.87 -2.51
C GLU A 4 -7.70 -6.24 -3.42
N GLU A 5 -8.19 -5.61 -4.49
CA GLU A 5 -7.36 -4.88 -5.42
C GLU A 5 -6.80 -3.59 -4.81
N ILE A 6 -5.57 -3.27 -5.18
CA ILE A 6 -4.89 -2.02 -4.84
C ILE A 6 -4.96 -1.10 -6.05
N GLN A 7 -5.51 0.09 -5.89
CA GLN A 7 -5.65 1.08 -6.97
C GLN A 7 -4.56 2.15 -6.89
N ALA A 8 -4.04 2.59 -8.04
CA ALA A 8 -2.96 3.57 -8.14
C ALA A 8 -3.47 5.02 -8.08
N TRP A 9 -4.03 5.43 -6.94
CA TRP A 9 -4.58 6.78 -6.78
C TRP A 9 -3.47 7.83 -6.75
N ALA A 10 -3.86 9.09 -6.94
CA ALA A 10 -2.93 10.22 -7.04
C ALA A 10 -2.12 10.50 -5.77
N SER A 11 -2.60 10.04 -4.61
CA SER A 11 -1.93 10.19 -3.31
C SER A 11 -1.23 8.91 -2.84
N GLY A 12 -1.13 7.91 -3.71
CA GLY A 12 -0.55 6.61 -3.41
C GLY A 12 -1.52 5.44 -3.63
N PRO A 13 -1.07 4.21 -3.35
CA PRO A 13 -1.88 2.99 -3.47
C PRO A 13 -3.03 2.96 -2.47
N VAL A 14 -4.23 2.59 -2.92
CA VAL A 14 -5.45 2.55 -2.10
C VAL A 14 -6.25 1.27 -2.32
N VAL A 15 -6.62 0.59 -1.24
CA VAL A 15 -7.67 -0.45 -1.27
C VAL A 15 -9.02 0.24 -1.16
N ARG A 16 -9.75 0.33 -2.29
CA ARG A 16 -11.02 1.08 -2.37
C ARG A 16 -12.05 0.65 -1.33
N LYS A 17 -12.20 -0.66 -1.12
CA LYS A 17 -13.16 -1.21 -0.14
C LYS A 17 -12.91 -0.68 1.27
N LEU A 18 -11.64 -0.60 1.69
CA LEU A 18 -11.27 -0.04 2.98
C LEU A 18 -11.50 1.47 3.02
N TYR A 19 -11.11 2.18 1.96
CA TYR A 19 -11.32 3.62 1.87
C TYR A 19 -12.81 3.99 1.99
N ASP A 20 -13.69 3.25 1.32
CA ASP A 20 -15.13 3.53 1.32
C ASP A 20 -15.74 3.37 2.72
N THR A 21 -15.20 2.49 3.57
CA THR A 21 -15.61 2.34 4.99
C THR A 21 -15.31 3.57 5.83
N HIS A 22 -14.20 4.27 5.57
CA HIS A 22 -13.78 5.41 6.38
C HIS A 22 -13.80 6.75 5.63
N LYS A 23 -14.42 6.79 4.44
CA LYS A 23 -14.45 8.00 3.60
C LYS A 23 -15.11 9.16 4.35
N GLY A 24 -14.42 10.30 4.38
CA GLY A 24 -14.85 11.48 5.12
C GLY A 24 -14.33 11.53 6.56
N MET A 25 -13.68 10.48 7.05
CA MET A 25 -12.91 10.48 8.30
C MET A 25 -11.43 10.69 7.98
N PHE A 26 -10.88 11.81 8.43
CA PHE A 26 -9.46 12.17 8.21
C PHE A 26 -8.53 11.58 9.28
N THR A 27 -9.10 11.10 10.39
CA THR A 27 -8.38 10.39 11.44
C THR A 27 -9.24 9.20 11.85
N ILE A 28 -8.65 8.01 11.78
CA ILE A 28 -9.32 6.75 12.09
C ILE A 28 -8.93 6.39 13.52
N ALA A 29 -9.85 6.58 14.46
CA ALA A 29 -9.64 6.13 15.84
C ALA A 29 -10.09 4.67 16.02
N GLU A 30 -11.10 4.24 15.27
CA GLU A 30 -11.66 2.89 15.32
C GLU A 30 -12.27 2.52 13.96
N ILE A 31 -12.09 1.27 13.54
CA ILE A 31 -12.82 0.64 12.42
C ILE A 31 -13.55 -0.55 13.01
N THR A 32 -14.87 -0.55 12.91
CA THR A 32 -15.71 -1.57 13.55
C THR A 32 -15.73 -2.90 12.80
N GLU A 33 -15.33 -2.92 11.52
CA GLU A 33 -15.35 -4.12 10.68
C GLU A 33 -14.13 -5.05 10.84
N GLY A 34 -13.15 -4.72 11.68
CA GLY A 34 -11.92 -5.51 11.87
C GLY A 34 -12.01 -6.52 13.04
N ASP A 35 -11.45 -7.72 12.85
CA ASP A 35 -11.31 -8.73 13.91
C ASP A 35 -9.91 -9.37 13.86
N LEU A 36 -9.15 -9.24 14.95
CA LEU A 36 -7.80 -9.82 15.09
C LEU A 36 -7.82 -11.35 15.07
N ASN A 37 -8.93 -12.00 15.43
CA ASN A 37 -9.05 -13.46 15.40
C ASN A 37 -9.04 -14.02 13.97
N ASN A 38 -9.22 -13.18 12.95
CA ASN A 38 -9.12 -13.56 11.55
C ASN A 38 -7.66 -13.66 11.05
N LEU A 39 -6.68 -13.28 11.87
CA LEU A 39 -5.27 -13.29 11.51
C LEU A 39 -4.55 -14.52 12.07
N THR A 40 -3.68 -15.11 11.25
CA THR A 40 -2.74 -16.13 11.72
C THR A 40 -1.55 -15.47 12.44
N SER A 41 -0.85 -16.23 13.28
CA SER A 41 0.36 -15.72 13.95
C SER A 41 1.40 -15.19 12.97
N GLN A 42 1.59 -15.87 11.83
CA GLN A 42 2.53 -15.43 10.79
C GLN A 42 2.10 -14.11 10.13
N GLN A 43 0.79 -13.90 9.94
CA GLN A 43 0.26 -12.65 9.41
C GLN A 43 0.47 -11.50 10.39
N ILE A 44 0.26 -11.74 11.69
CA ILE A 44 0.52 -10.77 12.76
C ILE A 44 2.01 -10.39 12.77
N GLU A 45 2.91 -11.37 12.77
CA GLU A 45 4.36 -11.12 12.71
C GLU A 45 4.75 -10.27 11.49
N THR A 46 4.13 -10.53 10.33
CA THR A 46 4.36 -9.75 9.12
C THR A 46 3.88 -8.30 9.29
N ILE A 47 2.69 -8.10 9.86
CA ILE A 47 2.14 -6.76 10.14
C ILE A 47 3.05 -6.01 11.11
N ASP A 48 3.46 -6.64 12.22
CA ASP A 48 4.32 -6.03 13.23
C ASP A 48 5.68 -5.61 12.66
N CYS A 49 6.25 -6.43 11.77
CA CYS A 49 7.49 -6.08 11.06
C CYS A 49 7.32 -4.82 10.19
N VAL A 50 6.25 -4.78 9.38
CA VAL A 50 5.93 -3.62 8.53
C VAL A 50 5.68 -2.36 9.38
N LEU A 51 4.93 -2.48 10.48
CA LEU A 51 4.71 -1.37 11.41
C LEU A 51 6.00 -0.91 12.09
N GLY A 52 6.90 -1.84 12.44
CA GLY A 52 8.21 -1.51 13.00
C GLY A 52 9.10 -0.73 12.02
N SER A 53 9.02 -1.01 10.73
CA SER A 53 9.82 -0.32 9.70
C SER A 53 9.23 1.02 9.25
N TYR A 54 7.90 1.12 9.14
CA TYR A 54 7.22 2.23 8.48
C TYR A 54 6.25 3.01 9.36
N GLY A 55 5.87 2.49 10.53
CA GLY A 55 4.81 3.07 11.36
C GLY A 55 5.13 4.43 11.99
N ASP A 56 6.42 4.79 12.09
CA ASP A 56 6.88 6.10 12.57
C ASP A 56 7.05 7.14 11.45
N LYS A 57 6.87 6.73 10.18
CA LYS A 57 7.04 7.59 9.01
C LYS A 57 5.81 8.45 8.77
N SER A 58 6.02 9.65 8.21
CA SER A 58 4.91 10.55 7.90
C SER A 58 4.12 10.07 6.67
N ALA A 59 2.85 10.46 6.58
CA ALA A 59 2.02 10.15 5.41
C ALA A 59 2.65 10.65 4.10
N GLN A 60 3.28 11.83 4.13
CA GLN A 60 3.99 12.37 2.96
C GLN A 60 5.19 11.50 2.57
N TRP A 61 5.99 11.07 3.55
CA TRP A 61 7.15 10.20 3.29
C TRP A 61 6.72 8.87 2.67
N LEU A 62 5.63 8.28 3.16
CA LEU A 62 5.07 7.04 2.61
C LEU A 62 4.54 7.23 1.19
N ALA A 63 3.84 8.35 0.92
CA ALA A 63 3.39 8.68 -0.42
C ALA A 63 4.56 8.86 -1.39
N ASP A 64 5.58 9.62 -0.99
CA ASP A 64 6.79 9.84 -1.79
C ASP A 64 7.50 8.52 -2.10
N LEU A 65 7.59 7.60 -1.13
CA LEU A 65 8.12 6.26 -1.36
C LEU A 65 7.37 5.54 -2.47
N THR A 66 6.04 5.46 -2.38
CA THR A 66 5.22 4.76 -3.37
C THR A 66 5.28 5.39 -4.76
N HIS A 67 5.42 6.71 -4.85
CA HIS A 67 5.56 7.41 -6.14
C HIS A 67 6.91 7.15 -6.81
N MET A 68 7.91 6.63 -6.09
CA MET A 68 9.19 6.18 -6.66
C MET A 68 9.13 4.74 -7.19
N GLU A 69 8.09 3.97 -6.86
CA GLU A 69 8.01 2.55 -7.23
C GLU A 69 7.38 2.37 -8.62
N ASP A 70 8.02 1.57 -9.47
CA ASP A 70 7.55 1.27 -10.84
C ASP A 70 6.11 0.73 -10.89
N PRO A 71 5.65 -0.17 -9.99
CA PRO A 71 4.29 -0.69 -10.04
C PRO A 71 3.20 0.40 -9.98
N TRP A 72 3.43 1.46 -9.18
CA TRP A 72 2.50 2.59 -9.08
C TRP A 72 2.60 3.49 -10.31
N ASN A 73 3.82 3.77 -10.78
CA ASN A 73 4.06 4.61 -11.96
C ASN A 73 3.47 3.99 -13.24
N GLU A 74 3.69 2.70 -13.46
CA GLU A 74 3.20 1.97 -14.63
C GLU A 74 1.67 1.90 -14.65
N ALA A 75 1.04 1.68 -13.49
CA ALA A 75 -0.42 1.72 -13.37
C ALA A 75 -0.99 3.12 -13.69
N ARG A 76 -0.19 4.18 -13.57
CA ARG A 76 -0.57 5.58 -13.82
C ARG A 76 0.03 6.20 -15.09
N LYS A 77 0.71 5.44 -15.94
CA LYS A 77 1.48 5.98 -17.09
C LYS A 77 0.72 6.94 -18.01
N ASP A 78 -0.60 6.78 -18.12
CA ASP A 78 -1.48 7.59 -18.98
C ASP A 78 -2.19 8.73 -18.21
N PHE A 79 -1.84 8.95 -16.94
CA PHE A 79 -2.47 9.91 -16.02
C PHE A 79 -1.45 10.91 -15.50
N GLY A 80 -1.79 12.19 -15.60
CA GLY A 80 -0.99 13.28 -15.08
C GLY A 80 -0.98 13.38 -13.54
N PRO A 81 -0.14 14.26 -12.99
CA PRO A 81 -0.11 14.53 -11.56
C PRO A 81 -1.47 15.01 -11.05
N GLY A 82 -1.96 14.40 -9.97
CA GLY A 82 -3.26 14.75 -9.37
C GLY A 82 -4.49 14.22 -10.13
N GLU A 83 -4.32 13.60 -11.31
CA GLU A 83 -5.44 12.99 -12.02
C GLU A 83 -5.92 11.73 -11.30
N ASN A 84 -7.25 11.59 -11.23
CA ASN A 84 -7.89 10.40 -10.67
C ASN A 84 -7.51 9.20 -11.53
N CYS A 85 -6.98 8.16 -10.89
CA CYS A 85 -6.69 6.88 -11.51
C CYS A 85 -7.16 5.80 -10.56
N ASP A 86 -7.96 4.88 -11.07
CA ASP A 86 -8.46 3.70 -10.38
C ASP A 86 -7.90 2.39 -11.00
N ASN A 87 -6.88 2.50 -11.86
CA ASN A 87 -6.15 1.35 -12.37
C ASN A 87 -5.57 0.53 -11.23
N VAL A 88 -5.61 -0.79 -11.40
CA VAL A 88 -5.10 -1.75 -10.42
C VAL A 88 -3.58 -1.85 -10.54
N ILE A 89 -2.89 -1.73 -9.40
CA ILE A 89 -1.50 -2.15 -9.24
C ILE A 89 -1.51 -3.67 -9.10
N THR A 90 -0.98 -4.36 -10.10
CA THR A 90 -1.06 -5.82 -10.12
C THR A 90 -0.10 -6.45 -9.10
N ILE A 91 -0.50 -7.59 -8.53
CA ILE A 91 0.40 -8.38 -7.68
C ILE A 91 1.66 -8.80 -8.44
N ALA A 92 1.53 -9.12 -9.73
CA ALA A 92 2.65 -9.49 -10.59
C ALA A 92 3.68 -8.36 -10.72
N SER A 93 3.24 -7.12 -11.03
CA SER A 93 4.14 -5.97 -11.13
C SER A 93 4.85 -5.66 -9.82
N MET A 94 4.16 -5.77 -8.68
CA MET A 94 4.81 -5.61 -7.36
C MET A 94 5.84 -6.71 -7.11
N ALA A 95 5.50 -7.97 -7.41
CA ALA A 95 6.41 -9.10 -7.22
C ALA A 95 7.67 -8.96 -8.08
N GLU A 96 7.52 -8.57 -9.35
CA GLU A 96 8.64 -8.30 -10.26
C GLU A 96 9.53 -7.17 -9.71
N TYR A 97 8.94 -6.05 -9.32
CA TYR A 97 9.67 -4.90 -8.77
C TYR A 97 10.49 -5.27 -7.52
N TYR A 98 9.87 -5.82 -6.48
CA TYR A 98 10.58 -6.13 -5.24
C TYR A 98 11.58 -7.29 -5.38
N SER A 99 11.33 -8.22 -6.31
CA SER A 99 12.31 -9.26 -6.64
C SER A 99 13.56 -8.66 -7.30
N SER A 100 13.40 -7.60 -8.10
CA SER A 100 14.51 -6.92 -8.76
C SER A 100 15.40 -6.15 -7.76
N LEU A 101 14.81 -5.56 -6.72
CA LEU A 101 15.53 -4.83 -5.66
C LEU A 101 16.41 -5.73 -4.80
N SER A 102 16.01 -7.01 -4.64
CA SER A 102 16.76 -7.99 -3.85
C SER A 102 18.06 -8.46 -4.52
N SER A 103 18.40 -7.92 -5.71
CA SER A 103 19.60 -8.26 -6.48
C SER A 103 20.83 -7.42 -6.10
N ASP A 104 20.65 -6.25 -5.49
CA ASP A 104 21.75 -5.35 -5.11
C ASP A 104 21.89 -5.31 -3.59
N GLY A 105 22.85 -6.09 -3.09
CA GLY A 105 23.06 -6.33 -1.67
C GLY A 105 23.52 -5.11 -0.88
N GLU A 106 22.58 -4.36 -0.30
CA GLU A 106 22.76 -3.77 1.02
C GLU A 106 21.63 -4.18 1.96
N PRO A 107 21.96 -4.66 3.17
CA PRO A 107 20.96 -4.96 4.18
C PRO A 107 20.41 -3.66 4.77
N ILE A 108 19.08 -3.62 4.91
CA ILE A 108 18.36 -2.70 5.81
C ILE A 108 18.76 -2.89 7.27
#